data_AF-A0A6J6I9B4-F1
#
_entry.id   AF-A0A6J6I9B4-F1
#
_cell.length_a   1.000
_cell.length_b   1.000
_cell.length_c   1.000
_cell.angle_alpha   90.00
_cell.angle_beta   90.00
_cell.angle_gamma   90.00
#
_symmetry.space_group_name_H-M   'P 1'
#
loop_
_entity.id
_entity.type
_entity.pdbx_description
1 polymer ?
#
loop_
_entity_poly.entity_id
_entity_poly.type
_entity_poly.pdbx_seq_one_letter_code
_entity_poly.pdbx_strand_id
1 'polypeptide(L)'
;MECHESEPIDDVDSVLAFRRLVEPWTAQSNGTAEAVVVEGGAPEALGALGLSHARTAPLTADEALGWLAWAGASGGSHGKRRGAATGRGEAWWFLATFVGLADDWPCDANEFGDVISSLEFTAYTYDKAPTVGWGLHLVIEDPEEGLAIALRATDVE
;
A
#
# COMPACT_ATOMS: atom_id res chain seq x y z
N MET A 1 11.68 -14.37 -3.10
CA MET A 1 11.82 -14.12 -1.66
C MET A 1 10.95 -15.15 -0.95
N GLU A 2 11.52 -15.84 0.03
CA GLU A 2 10.76 -16.71 0.94
C GLU A 2 10.06 -15.82 1.98
N CYS A 3 8.81 -16.13 2.30
CA CYS A 3 8.00 -15.33 3.23
C CYS A 3 7.85 -16.06 4.56
N HIS A 4 7.75 -15.30 5.65
CA HIS A 4 7.74 -15.83 7.01
C HIS A 4 6.42 -15.49 7.69
N GLU A 5 5.79 -16.48 8.34
CA GLU A 5 4.58 -16.23 9.11
C GLU A 5 4.91 -15.26 10.26
N SER A 6 4.13 -14.19 10.37
CA SER A 6 4.23 -13.18 11.42
C SER A 6 2.83 -12.78 11.87
N GLU A 7 2.70 -12.38 13.13
CA GLU A 7 1.42 -11.95 13.69
C GLU A 7 1.14 -10.49 13.27
N PRO A 8 -0.01 -10.19 12.64
CA PRO A 8 -0.40 -8.83 12.31
C PRO A 8 -0.51 -7.93 13.55
N ILE A 9 0.01 -6.72 13.44
CA ILE A 9 -0.30 -5.63 14.37
C ILE A 9 -1.71 -5.10 14.07
N ASP A 10 -2.46 -4.78 15.12
CA ASP A 10 -3.79 -4.15 15.02
C ASP A 10 -3.68 -2.64 14.71
N ASP A 11 -3.14 -2.32 13.53
CA ASP A 11 -3.13 -0.95 12.99
C ASP A 11 -4.33 -0.76 12.04
N VAL A 12 -5.48 -0.55 12.67
CA VAL A 12 -6.76 -0.37 11.97
C VAL A 12 -6.74 0.88 11.09
N ASP A 13 -6.06 1.93 11.51
CA ASP A 13 -6.08 3.23 10.82
C ASP A 13 -5.33 3.15 9.48
N SER A 14 -4.15 2.53 9.46
CA SER A 14 -3.40 2.31 8.21
C SER A 14 -4.17 1.43 7.23
N VAL A 15 -4.81 0.36 7.72
CA VAL A 15 -5.63 -0.53 6.90
C VAL A 15 -6.85 0.19 6.33
N LEU A 16 -7.54 1.01 7.13
CA LEU A 16 -8.69 1.81 6.68
C LEU A 16 -8.26 2.90 5.68
N ALA A 17 -7.13 3.56 5.92
CA ALA A 17 -6.59 4.56 5.01
C ALA A 17 -6.24 3.93 3.64
N PHE A 18 -5.63 2.75 3.63
CA PHE A 18 -5.40 2.01 2.39
C PHE A 18 -6.71 1.64 1.68
N ARG A 19 -7.68 1.08 2.40
CA ARG A 19 -8.99 0.72 1.83
C ARG A 19 -9.71 1.92 1.24
N ARG A 20 -9.61 3.08 1.87
CA ARG A 20 -10.16 4.34 1.34
C ARG A 20 -9.45 4.81 0.07
N LEU A 21 -8.13 4.64 0.01
CA LEU A 21 -7.33 4.94 -1.19
C LEU A 21 -7.82 4.14 -2.40
N VAL A 22 -8.02 2.82 -2.23
CA VAL A 22 -8.44 1.92 -3.32
C VAL A 22 -9.96 1.66 -3.38
N GLU A 23 -10.76 2.39 -2.62
CA GLU A 23 -12.22 2.18 -2.50
C GLU A 23 -12.96 2.01 -3.84
N PRO A 24 -12.63 2.75 -4.92
CA PRO A 24 -13.29 2.56 -6.21
C PRO A 24 -13.13 1.16 -6.81
N TRP A 25 -12.03 0.47 -6.52
CA TRP A 25 -11.75 -0.87 -7.03
C TRP A 25 -12.61 -1.92 -6.34
N THR A 26 -12.97 -1.69 -5.07
CA THR A 26 -13.77 -2.61 -4.26
C THR A 26 -15.26 -2.28 -4.25
N ALA A 27 -15.61 -0.99 -4.39
CA ALA A 27 -16.99 -0.52 -4.31
C ALA A 27 -17.71 -0.52 -5.66
N GLN A 28 -16.97 -0.34 -6.76
CA GLN A 28 -17.53 -0.24 -8.11
C GLN A 28 -17.15 -1.42 -9.01
N SER A 29 -16.40 -2.40 -8.48
CA SER A 29 -15.98 -3.62 -9.17
C SER A 29 -15.97 -4.80 -8.19
N ASN A 30 -15.69 -6.01 -8.67
CA ASN A 30 -15.48 -7.20 -7.84
C ASN A 30 -14.05 -7.28 -7.25
N GLY A 31 -13.39 -6.13 -7.10
CA GLY A 31 -12.02 -6.04 -6.62
C GLY A 31 -11.88 -6.37 -5.14
N THR A 32 -10.65 -6.70 -4.74
CA THR A 32 -10.28 -6.98 -3.35
C THR A 32 -9.21 -6.00 -2.89
N ALA A 33 -9.23 -5.66 -1.60
CA ALA A 33 -8.21 -4.82 -0.97
C ALA A 33 -7.88 -5.35 0.43
N GLU A 34 -6.63 -5.72 0.63
CA GLU A 34 -6.07 -6.24 1.86
C GLU A 34 -4.77 -5.50 2.18
N ALA A 35 -4.59 -5.17 3.45
CA ALA A 35 -3.37 -4.61 3.99
C ALA A 35 -3.08 -5.29 5.33
N VAL A 36 -1.80 -5.53 5.62
CA VAL A 36 -1.35 -6.17 6.86
C VAL A 36 -0.10 -5.44 7.33
N VAL A 37 -0.12 -4.96 8.58
CA VAL A 37 1.03 -4.35 9.25
C VAL A 37 1.66 -5.38 10.19
N VAL A 38 2.99 -5.43 10.25
CA VAL A 38 3.75 -6.33 11.13
C VAL A 38 4.97 -5.62 11.73
N GLU A 39 5.49 -6.15 12.83
CA GLU A 39 6.88 -5.91 13.23
C GLU A 39 7.79 -6.72 12.30
N GLY A 40 8.84 -6.10 11.77
CA GLY A 40 9.77 -6.73 10.83
C GLY A 40 9.75 -6.08 9.45
N GLY A 41 10.06 -6.87 8.42
CA GLY A 41 10.26 -6.39 7.07
C GLY A 41 9.34 -7.05 6.05
N ALA A 42 9.73 -6.95 4.78
CA ALA A 42 8.94 -7.51 3.68
C ALA A 42 8.65 -9.02 3.76
N PRO A 43 9.58 -9.90 4.18
CA PRO A 43 9.30 -11.33 4.32
C PRO A 43 8.16 -11.62 5.30
N GLU A 44 8.14 -10.93 6.44
CA GLU A 44 7.13 -11.06 7.50
C GLU A 44 5.78 -10.49 7.02
N ALA A 45 5.78 -9.30 6.42
CA ALA A 45 4.55 -8.65 5.97
C ALA A 45 3.86 -9.45 4.85
N LEU A 46 4.64 -9.99 3.91
CA LEU A 46 4.12 -10.84 2.83
C LEU A 46 3.63 -12.19 3.36
N GLY A 47 4.29 -12.75 4.36
CA GLY A 47 3.86 -13.99 5.01
C GLY A 47 2.55 -13.82 5.78
N ALA A 48 2.41 -12.72 6.52
CA ALA A 48 1.18 -12.35 7.22
C ALA A 48 0.01 -12.08 6.25
N LEU A 49 0.29 -11.63 5.02
CA LEU A 49 -0.68 -11.53 3.92
C LEU A 49 -1.05 -12.91 3.29
N GLY A 50 -0.48 -13.99 3.80
CA GLY A 50 -0.74 -15.37 3.40
C GLY A 50 0.06 -15.86 2.19
N LEU A 51 1.17 -15.19 1.86
CA LEU A 51 2.07 -15.62 0.79
C LEU A 51 3.20 -16.48 1.35
N SER A 52 3.58 -17.54 0.63
CA SER A 52 4.77 -18.35 0.96
C SER A 52 5.99 -17.97 0.12
N HIS A 53 5.75 -17.40 -1.07
CA HIS A 53 6.79 -16.95 -1.97
C HIS A 53 6.31 -15.75 -2.78
N ALA A 54 7.20 -14.77 -2.94
CA ALA A 54 6.98 -13.61 -3.78
C ALA A 54 8.22 -13.30 -4.62
N ARG A 55 8.02 -12.81 -5.85
CA ARG A 55 9.09 -12.16 -6.63
C ARG A 55 9.01 -10.68 -6.35
N THR A 56 10.12 -10.08 -5.96
CA THR A 56 10.18 -8.69 -5.49
C THR A 56 11.10 -7.84 -6.38
N ALA A 57 10.83 -6.54 -6.42
CA ALA A 57 11.70 -5.55 -7.03
C ALA A 57 11.65 -4.25 -6.20
N PRO A 58 12.80 -3.64 -5.85
CA PRO A 58 12.81 -2.38 -5.16
C PRO A 58 12.23 -1.26 -6.03
N LEU A 59 11.58 -0.29 -5.39
CA LEU A 59 11.08 0.93 -6.01
C LEU A 59 11.73 2.14 -5.34
N THR A 60 11.86 3.22 -6.10
CA THR A 60 12.07 4.54 -5.51
C THR A 60 10.79 5.04 -4.84
N ALA A 61 10.92 5.97 -3.89
CA ALA A 61 9.78 6.64 -3.28
C ALA A 61 8.87 7.29 -4.35
N ASP A 62 9.44 7.99 -5.33
CA ASP A 62 8.67 8.59 -6.44
C ASP A 62 7.84 7.57 -7.23
N GLU A 63 8.41 6.39 -7.53
CA GLU A 63 7.68 5.31 -8.22
C GLU A 63 6.52 4.79 -7.37
N ALA A 64 6.79 4.49 -6.09
CA ALA A 64 5.78 3.98 -5.17
C ALA A 64 4.64 4.98 -4.92
N LEU A 65 4.96 6.26 -4.71
CA LEU A 65 3.97 7.33 -4.61
C LEU A 65 3.18 7.49 -5.92
N GLY A 66 3.85 7.38 -7.07
CA GLY A 66 3.19 7.38 -8.36
C GLY A 66 2.15 6.26 -8.48
N TRP A 67 2.47 5.06 -7.99
CA TRP A 67 1.56 3.90 -8.02
C TRP A 67 0.37 4.09 -7.07
N LEU A 68 0.62 4.53 -5.83
CA LEU A 68 -0.43 4.84 -4.86
C LEU A 68 -1.37 5.94 -5.36
N ALA A 69 -0.81 7.03 -5.89
CA ALA A 69 -1.58 8.13 -6.43
C ALA A 69 -2.38 7.73 -7.67
N TRP A 70 -1.82 6.88 -8.55
CA TRP A 70 -2.54 6.34 -9.69
C TRP A 70 -3.71 5.45 -9.25
N ALA A 71 -3.47 4.55 -8.27
CA ALA A 71 -4.51 3.68 -7.74
C ALA A 71 -5.68 4.49 -7.19
N GLY A 72 -5.43 5.47 -6.32
CA GLY A 72 -6.48 6.33 -5.75
C GLY A 72 -7.14 7.30 -6.74
N ALA A 73 -6.46 7.64 -7.84
CA ALA A 73 -7.04 8.47 -8.91
C ALA A 73 -7.92 7.67 -9.87
N SER A 74 -7.67 6.37 -10.00
CA SER A 74 -8.36 5.48 -10.92
C SER A 74 -9.75 5.07 -10.40
N GLY A 75 -10.65 4.69 -11.30
CA GLY A 75 -11.96 4.13 -10.95
C GLY A 75 -11.99 2.61 -11.03
N GLY A 76 -10.83 1.96 -11.15
CA GLY A 76 -10.74 0.58 -11.61
C GLY A 76 -11.11 0.43 -13.10
N SER A 77 -11.48 -0.78 -13.47
CA SER A 77 -11.82 -1.31 -14.79
C SER A 77 -13.14 -0.74 -15.30
N HIS A 78 -14.09 -0.50 -14.39
CA HIS A 78 -15.46 -0.10 -14.72
C HIS A 78 -15.87 1.28 -14.18
N GLY A 79 -15.14 1.84 -13.22
CA GLY A 79 -15.51 3.09 -12.55
C GLY A 79 -14.97 4.35 -13.24
N LYS A 80 -15.59 5.49 -12.92
CA LYS A 80 -15.10 6.81 -13.36
C LYS A 80 -13.89 7.21 -12.53
N ARG A 81 -12.86 7.75 -13.19
CA ARG A 81 -11.66 8.26 -12.50
C ARG A 81 -12.02 9.38 -11.51
N ARG A 82 -11.49 9.28 -10.28
CA ARG A 82 -11.59 10.32 -9.23
C ARG A 82 -10.70 11.54 -9.51
N GLY A 83 -9.67 11.36 -10.34
CA GLY A 83 -8.75 12.40 -10.75
C GLY A 83 -7.47 12.47 -9.91
N ALA A 84 -6.41 13.03 -10.50
CA ALA A 84 -5.05 12.98 -9.94
C ALA A 84 -4.88 13.76 -8.62
N ALA A 85 -5.66 14.83 -8.40
CA ALA A 85 -5.62 15.57 -7.14
C ALA A 85 -6.10 14.69 -5.96
N THR A 86 -7.23 14.00 -6.15
CA THR A 86 -7.77 13.05 -5.17
C THR A 86 -6.79 11.91 -4.92
N GLY A 87 -6.24 11.29 -5.97
CA GLY A 87 -5.30 10.19 -5.82
C GLY A 87 -4.05 10.55 -5.01
N ARG A 88 -3.43 11.72 -5.30
CA ARG A 88 -2.29 12.20 -4.50
C ARG A 88 -2.68 12.52 -3.06
N GLY A 89 -3.86 13.10 -2.83
CA GLY A 89 -4.34 13.40 -1.48
C GLY A 89 -4.57 12.15 -0.64
N GLU A 90 -5.17 11.11 -1.23
CA GLU A 90 -5.37 9.82 -0.55
C GLU A 90 -4.03 9.09 -0.33
N ALA A 91 -3.08 9.17 -1.27
CA ALA A 91 -1.74 8.60 -1.08
C ALA A 91 -0.96 9.29 0.05
N TRP A 92 -1.03 10.62 0.14
CA TRP A 92 -0.44 11.37 1.25
C TRP A 92 -1.11 10.97 2.57
N TRP A 93 -2.45 11.01 2.64
CA TRP A 93 -3.19 10.61 3.83
C TRP A 93 -2.82 9.20 4.30
N PHE A 94 -2.79 8.22 3.39
CA PHE A 94 -2.40 6.85 3.71
C PHE A 94 -1.00 6.75 4.28
N LEU A 95 0.00 7.32 3.60
CA LEU A 95 1.38 7.26 4.06
C LEU A 95 1.57 7.98 5.40
N ALA A 96 0.93 9.15 5.58
CA ALA A 96 0.97 9.89 6.84
C ALA A 96 0.30 9.10 7.98
N THR A 97 -0.74 8.32 7.69
CA THR A 97 -1.36 7.44 8.67
C THR A 97 -0.40 6.32 9.07
N PHE A 98 0.24 5.66 8.09
CA PHE A 98 1.18 4.56 8.33
C PHE A 98 2.39 4.97 9.17
N VAL A 99 2.95 6.16 8.91
CA VAL A 99 4.10 6.68 9.67
C VAL A 99 3.71 7.53 10.89
N GLY A 100 2.44 7.49 11.30
CA GLY A 100 1.96 8.17 12.52
C GLY A 100 1.88 9.69 12.47
N LEU A 101 2.04 10.32 11.29
CA LEU A 101 1.94 11.78 11.11
C LEU A 101 0.50 12.28 10.88
N ALA A 102 -0.49 11.40 10.79
CA ALA A 102 -1.88 11.79 10.50
C ALA A 102 -2.59 12.50 11.67
N ASP A 103 -2.09 12.40 12.91
CA ASP A 103 -2.70 13.01 14.09
C ASP A 103 -2.71 14.56 14.01
N ASP A 104 -1.69 15.15 13.39
CA ASP A 104 -1.52 16.60 13.23
C ASP A 104 -1.92 17.08 11.82
N TRP A 105 -2.98 16.51 11.24
CA TRP A 105 -3.30 16.77 9.84
C TRP A 105 -3.72 18.23 9.53
N PRO A 106 -3.20 18.84 8.44
CA PRO A 106 -2.16 18.30 7.55
C PRO A 106 -0.78 18.37 8.21
N CYS A 107 -0.05 17.25 8.16
CA CYS A 107 1.32 17.19 8.65
C CYS A 107 2.24 18.13 7.86
N ASP A 108 3.37 18.51 8.44
CA ASP A 108 4.36 19.33 7.74
C ASP A 108 4.89 18.59 6.50
N ALA A 109 4.99 19.30 5.38
CA ALA A 109 5.36 18.69 4.11
C ALA A 109 6.85 18.34 4.02
N ASN A 110 7.72 19.05 4.73
CA ASN A 110 9.15 18.75 4.74
C ASN A 110 9.41 17.55 5.65
N GLU A 111 8.80 17.53 6.85
CA GLU A 111 8.86 16.37 7.75
C GLU A 111 8.33 15.11 7.07
N PHE A 112 7.16 15.21 6.41
CA PHE A 112 6.63 14.11 5.62
C PHE A 112 7.61 13.67 4.53
N GLY A 113 8.20 14.61 3.78
CA GLY A 113 9.17 14.31 2.73
C GLY A 113 10.41 13.59 3.27
N ASP A 114 10.92 14.01 4.42
CA ASP A 114 12.07 13.41 5.08
C ASP A 114 11.76 11.97 5.50
N VAL A 115 10.62 11.73 6.16
CA VAL A 115 10.17 10.39 6.55
C VAL A 115 9.94 9.49 5.34
N ILE A 116 9.24 9.95 4.30
CA ILE A 116 9.02 9.14 3.09
C ILE A 116 10.35 8.77 2.41
N SER A 117 11.38 9.60 2.54
CA SER A 117 12.70 9.31 1.97
C SER A 117 13.49 8.26 2.74
N SER A 118 13.13 7.96 3.99
CA SER A 118 13.75 6.88 4.79
C SER A 118 13.05 5.54 4.65
N LEU A 119 11.82 5.51 4.11
CA LEU A 119 11.08 4.27 3.87
C LEU A 119 11.68 3.44 2.72
N GLU A 120 11.56 2.13 2.82
CA GLU A 120 11.92 1.20 1.74
C GLU A 120 10.65 0.70 1.03
N PHE A 121 10.63 0.79 -0.30
CA PHE A 121 9.49 0.40 -1.11
C PHE A 121 9.83 -0.80 -1.97
N THR A 122 9.00 -1.85 -1.90
CA THR A 122 9.20 -3.09 -2.63
C THR A 122 7.94 -3.50 -3.38
N ALA A 123 7.98 -3.49 -4.71
CA ALA A 123 6.96 -4.11 -5.53
C ALA A 123 7.04 -5.64 -5.40
N TYR A 124 5.90 -6.32 -5.49
CA TYR A 124 5.91 -7.78 -5.51
C TYR A 124 4.88 -8.39 -6.47
N THR A 125 5.14 -9.65 -6.85
CA THR A 125 4.19 -10.52 -7.55
C THR A 125 4.25 -11.93 -6.95
N TYR A 126 3.17 -12.68 -7.09
CA TYR A 126 3.00 -14.02 -6.53
C TYR A 126 2.29 -14.91 -7.56
N ASP A 127 2.35 -16.23 -7.37
CA ASP A 127 1.92 -17.18 -8.42
C ASP A 127 0.42 -17.18 -8.70
N LYS A 128 -0.39 -16.68 -7.76
CA LYS A 128 -1.84 -16.51 -7.91
C LYS A 128 -2.25 -15.06 -8.22
N ALA A 129 -1.29 -14.19 -8.56
CA ALA A 129 -1.61 -12.82 -8.92
C ALA A 129 -2.52 -12.83 -10.16
N PRO A 130 -3.60 -12.01 -10.18
CA PRO A 130 -4.43 -11.88 -11.36
C PRO A 130 -3.60 -11.52 -12.58
N THR A 131 -3.86 -12.17 -13.71
CA THR A 131 -3.17 -11.92 -14.98
C THR A 131 -3.90 -10.91 -15.86
N VAL A 132 -5.09 -10.48 -15.43
CA VAL A 132 -5.97 -9.52 -16.09
C VAL A 132 -6.45 -8.49 -15.06
N GLY A 133 -6.85 -7.31 -15.54
CA GLY A 133 -7.28 -6.20 -14.69
C GLY A 133 -6.12 -5.36 -14.14
N TRP A 134 -6.39 -4.66 -13.04
CA TRP A 134 -5.42 -3.78 -12.37
C TRP A 134 -4.99 -4.37 -11.03
N GLY A 135 -3.75 -4.10 -10.63
CA GLY A 135 -3.20 -4.57 -9.36
C GLY A 135 -2.21 -3.58 -8.76
N LEU A 136 -2.30 -3.42 -7.44
CA LEU A 136 -1.32 -2.73 -6.61
C LEU A 136 -0.80 -3.74 -5.58
N HIS A 137 0.47 -4.11 -5.73
CA HIS A 137 1.17 -5.06 -4.87
C HIS A 137 2.47 -4.42 -4.41
N LEU A 138 2.46 -3.89 -3.20
CA LEU A 138 3.54 -3.11 -2.63
C LEU A 138 3.78 -3.53 -1.19
N VAL A 139 5.04 -3.55 -0.77
CA VAL A 139 5.42 -3.52 0.64
C VAL A 139 6.12 -2.21 0.91
N ILE A 140 5.82 -1.62 2.05
CA ILE A 140 6.48 -0.42 2.56
C ILE A 140 7.07 -0.79 3.91
N GLU A 141 8.38 -0.64 4.06
CA GLU A 141 9.10 -0.87 5.30
C GLU A 141 9.50 0.48 5.88
N ASP A 142 9.28 0.65 7.18
CA ASP A 142 9.81 1.73 8.00
C ASP A 142 10.96 1.16 8.84
N PRO A 143 12.22 1.34 8.41
CA PRO A 143 13.37 0.79 9.13
C PRO A 143 13.61 1.46 10.49
N GLU A 144 13.09 2.68 10.71
CA GLU A 144 13.28 3.41 11.96
C GLU A 144 12.37 2.86 13.06
N GLU A 145 11.13 2.55 12.72
CA GLU A 145 10.15 1.94 13.62
C GLU A 145 10.20 0.40 13.62
N GLY A 146 10.90 -0.20 12.64
CA GLY A 146 10.96 -1.66 12.49
C GLY A 146 9.61 -2.27 12.09
N LEU A 147 8.83 -1.52 11.32
CA LEU A 147 7.49 -1.89 10.88
C LEU A 147 7.45 -2.11 9.37
N ALA A 148 6.55 -2.98 8.92
CA ALA A 148 6.27 -3.13 7.50
C ALA A 148 4.78 -3.29 7.24
N ILE A 149 4.30 -2.70 6.14
CA ILE A 149 2.94 -2.89 5.64
C ILE A 149 2.95 -3.52 4.25
N ALA A 150 2.31 -4.67 4.11
CA ALA A 150 2.07 -5.31 2.82
C ALA A 150 0.67 -4.94 2.29
N LEU A 151 0.61 -4.48 1.04
CA LEU A 151 -0.58 -3.98 0.36
C LEU A 151 -0.92 -4.86 -0.83
N ARG A 152 -2.15 -5.39 -0.87
CA ARG A 152 -2.73 -6.08 -2.03
C ARG A 152 -4.07 -5.46 -2.38
N ALA A 153 -4.12 -4.76 -3.50
CA ALA A 153 -5.39 -4.41 -4.13
C ALA A 153 -5.42 -4.96 -5.56
N THR A 154 -6.52 -5.61 -5.90
CA THR A 154 -6.75 -6.09 -7.26
C THR A 154 -8.14 -5.72 -7.71
N ASP A 155 -8.25 -5.37 -8.98
CA ASP A 155 -9.51 -5.10 -9.64
C ASP A 155 -9.57 -6.02 -10.86
N VAL A 156 -10.42 -7.04 -10.75
CA VAL A 156 -10.64 -8.04 -11.79
C VAL A 156 -11.81 -7.63 -12.67
N GLU A 157 -11.63 -7.76 -13.99
CA GLU A 157 -12.66 -7.52 -15.01
C GLU A 157 -13.82 -8.51 -14.91
#